data_AF-A0A2C9SYM8-F1
#
_entry.id   AF-A0A2C9SYM8-F1
#
_cell.length_a   1.000
_cell.length_b   1.000
_cell.length_c   1.000
_cell.angle_alpha   90.00
_cell.angle_beta   90.00
_cell.angle_gamma   90.00
#
_symmetry.space_group_name_H-M   'P 1'
#
loop_
_entity.id
_entity.type
_entity.pdbx_description
1 polymer ?
#
loop_
_entity_poly.entity_id
_entity_poly.type
_entity_poly.pdbx_seq_one_letter_code
_entity_poly.pdbx_strand_id
1 'polypeptide(L)'
;MPARNTDLRSALRRAAAAMTADGPDFSLAGSEVEAAAKSLADAGFTVERPPEDWLVKACVGDDFVIDVLHRLNGVPVDAATLENAVRREVLAVSMRALPPTYVLIEKLCSLGEHHCDFAALLPPVRAVREQVDWDSVRTGTAHNDFAVAFLTLTDRLGITA
;
A
#
# COMPACT_ATOMS: atom_id res chain seq x y z
N MET A 1 1.52 23.09 -19.56
CA MET A 1 1.06 21.80 -19.00
C MET A 1 1.94 20.57 -19.35
N PRO A 2 2.70 20.47 -20.46
CA PRO A 2 3.45 19.23 -20.76
C PRO A 2 4.64 18.95 -19.81
N ALA A 3 5.34 19.97 -19.33
CA ALA A 3 6.46 19.79 -18.39
C ALA A 3 6.04 19.12 -17.07
N ARG A 4 4.90 19.53 -16.50
CA ARG A 4 4.36 18.99 -15.23
C ARG A 4 3.98 17.50 -15.32
N ASN A 5 3.56 17.04 -16.50
CA ASN A 5 3.18 15.65 -16.74
C ASN A 5 4.41 14.75 -16.97
N THR A 6 5.44 15.26 -17.64
CA THR A 6 6.74 14.58 -17.74
C THR A 6 7.39 14.42 -16.36
N ASP A 7 7.27 15.44 -15.49
CA ASP A 7 7.76 15.38 -14.12
C ASP A 7 7.05 14.29 -13.31
N LEU A 8 5.72 14.18 -13.40
CA LEU A 8 4.94 13.13 -12.74
C LEU A 8 5.33 11.73 -13.21
N ARG A 9 5.38 11.50 -14.53
CA ARG A 9 5.80 10.20 -15.10
C ARG A 9 7.21 9.83 -14.63
N SER A 10 8.13 10.78 -14.65
CA SER A 10 9.52 10.56 -14.22
C SER A 10 9.61 10.25 -12.72
N ALA A 11 8.83 10.93 -11.88
CA ALA A 11 8.80 10.72 -10.44
C ALA A 11 8.22 9.35 -10.08
N LEU A 12 7.11 8.96 -10.69
CA LEU A 12 6.48 7.65 -10.48
C LEU A 12 7.39 6.51 -10.95
N ARG A 13 8.04 6.64 -12.10
CA ARG A 13 9.03 5.66 -12.56
C ARG A 13 10.22 5.52 -11.61
N ARG A 14 10.74 6.62 -11.08
CA ARG A 14 11.83 6.58 -10.08
C ARG A 14 11.38 5.93 -8.78
N ALA A 15 10.18 6.28 -8.29
CA ALA A 15 9.60 5.69 -7.09
C ALA A 15 9.39 4.17 -7.22
N ALA A 16 8.88 3.72 -8.36
CA ALA A 16 8.61 2.32 -8.61
C ALA A 16 9.86 1.49 -8.90
N ALA A 17 10.82 2.03 -9.67
CA ALA A 17 12.13 1.40 -9.85
C ALA A 17 12.90 1.25 -8.53
N ALA A 18 12.51 2.01 -7.51
CA ALA A 18 13.06 1.95 -6.17
C ALA A 18 12.40 0.92 -5.25
N MET A 19 11.33 0.27 -5.69
CA MET A 19 10.46 -0.59 -4.88
C MET A 19 10.31 -1.98 -5.52
N THR A 20 9.45 -2.81 -4.96
CA THR A 20 9.31 -4.26 -5.27
C THR A 20 9.01 -4.57 -6.73
N ALA A 21 9.25 -5.83 -7.12
CA ALA A 21 9.11 -6.33 -8.50
C ALA A 21 7.71 -6.13 -9.12
N ASP A 22 6.67 -6.04 -8.30
CA ASP A 22 5.26 -5.88 -8.73
C ASP A 22 4.81 -4.41 -8.88
N GLY A 23 5.71 -3.45 -8.62
CA GLY A 23 5.41 -2.01 -8.60
C GLY A 23 4.91 -1.52 -7.23
N PRO A 24 4.87 -0.20 -7.01
CA PRO A 24 4.44 0.40 -5.74
C PRO A 24 2.93 0.69 -5.71
N ASP A 25 2.34 0.55 -4.52
CA ASP A 25 0.97 0.94 -4.25
C ASP A 25 0.90 2.42 -3.83
N PHE A 26 -0.04 3.19 -4.38
CA PHE A 26 -0.32 4.57 -3.97
C PHE A 26 -1.75 4.70 -3.47
N SER A 27 -1.92 5.21 -2.25
CA SER A 27 -3.25 5.50 -1.70
C SER A 27 -3.69 6.94 -2.02
N LEU A 28 -4.96 7.13 -2.35
CA LEU A 28 -5.60 8.44 -2.48
C LEU A 28 -7.04 8.41 -2.03
N ALA A 29 -7.58 9.60 -1.71
CA ALA A 29 -8.95 9.70 -1.22
C ALA A 29 -9.96 9.27 -2.29
N GLY A 30 -10.98 8.48 -1.93
CA GLY A 30 -11.94 7.97 -2.93
C GLY A 30 -12.59 9.03 -3.84
N SER A 31 -12.76 10.25 -3.34
CA SER A 31 -13.26 11.39 -4.13
C SER A 31 -12.31 11.86 -5.26
N GLU A 32 -11.03 11.52 -5.18
CA GLU A 32 -9.98 11.98 -6.10
C GLU A 32 -9.65 10.97 -7.20
N VAL A 33 -10.29 9.80 -7.23
CA VAL A 33 -9.97 8.70 -8.17
C VAL A 33 -10.03 9.16 -9.63
N GLU A 34 -11.09 9.87 -10.02
CA GLU A 34 -11.24 10.36 -11.39
C GLU A 34 -10.20 11.42 -11.76
N ALA A 35 -9.85 12.29 -10.82
CA ALA A 35 -8.84 13.32 -11.03
C ALA A 35 -7.43 12.72 -11.15
N ALA A 36 -7.14 11.70 -10.35
CA ALA A 36 -5.90 10.94 -10.40
C ALA A 36 -5.77 10.16 -11.71
N ALA A 37 -6.82 9.41 -12.09
CA ALA A 37 -6.88 8.67 -13.35
C ALA A 37 -6.63 9.58 -14.55
N LYS A 38 -7.31 10.74 -14.59
CA LYS A 38 -7.09 11.73 -15.66
C LYS A 38 -5.64 12.24 -15.66
N SER A 39 -5.09 12.57 -14.49
CA SER A 39 -3.70 13.07 -14.39
C SER A 39 -2.67 12.04 -14.85
N LEU A 40 -2.90 10.75 -14.56
CA LEU A 40 -2.07 9.64 -15.01
C LEU A 40 -2.20 9.45 -16.54
N ALA A 41 -3.42 9.50 -17.08
CA ALA A 41 -3.66 9.45 -18.53
C ALA A 41 -3.01 10.64 -19.27
N ASP A 42 -3.11 11.85 -18.74
CA ASP A 42 -2.46 13.05 -19.28
C ASP A 42 -0.92 12.96 -19.18
N ALA A 43 -0.41 12.19 -18.21
CA ALA A 43 0.98 11.78 -18.10
C ALA A 43 1.29 10.52 -18.92
N GLY A 44 0.38 10.09 -19.80
CA GLY A 44 0.44 8.96 -20.75
C GLY A 44 0.69 7.59 -20.11
N PHE A 45 0.06 7.36 -18.98
CA PHE A 45 -0.23 6.02 -18.49
C PHE A 45 -1.51 5.51 -19.15
N THR A 46 -1.59 4.20 -19.39
CA THR A 46 -2.86 3.52 -19.66
C THR A 46 -3.54 3.26 -18.33
N VAL A 47 -4.72 3.83 -18.11
CA VAL A 47 -5.47 3.61 -16.87
C VAL A 47 -6.47 2.49 -17.08
N GLU A 48 -6.40 1.47 -16.25
CA GLU A 48 -7.30 0.31 -16.26
C GLU A 48 -8.12 0.28 -14.97
N ARG A 49 -9.38 -0.15 -15.09
CA ARG A 49 -10.29 -0.33 -13.95
C ARG A 49 -10.62 -1.82 -13.87
N PRO A 50 -9.92 -2.56 -13.02
CA PRO A 50 -10.17 -3.98 -12.90
C PRO A 50 -11.49 -4.19 -12.13
N PRO A 51 -12.08 -5.41 -12.13
CA PRO A 51 -13.34 -5.67 -11.43
C PRO A 51 -13.27 -5.43 -9.92
N GLU A 52 -12.06 -5.42 -9.38
CA GLU A 52 -11.70 -4.98 -8.04
C GLU A 52 -12.09 -3.50 -7.80
N ASP A 53 -13.22 -3.26 -7.15
CA ASP A 53 -13.75 -1.92 -6.83
C ASP A 53 -13.00 -1.19 -5.67
N TRP A 54 -11.69 -1.40 -5.58
CA TRP A 54 -10.84 -0.82 -4.55
C TRP A 54 -9.60 -0.12 -5.09
N LEU A 55 -9.31 -0.25 -6.40
CA LEU A 55 -8.17 0.38 -7.05
C LEU A 55 -8.42 0.75 -8.51
N VAL A 56 -7.56 1.61 -9.05
CA VAL A 56 -7.32 1.71 -10.50
C VAL A 56 -5.86 1.36 -10.79
N LYS A 57 -5.59 0.73 -11.95
CA LYS A 57 -4.21 0.41 -12.37
C LYS A 57 -3.72 1.46 -13.36
N ALA A 58 -2.47 1.86 -13.23
CA ALA A 58 -1.82 2.78 -14.16
C ALA A 58 -0.57 2.12 -14.76
N CYS A 59 -0.65 1.81 -16.05
CA CYS A 59 0.36 1.02 -16.77
C CYS A 59 1.19 1.91 -17.70
N VAL A 60 2.50 1.65 -17.85
CA VAL A 60 3.36 2.29 -18.87
C VAL A 60 4.26 1.29 -19.56
N GLY A 61 3.90 0.90 -20.78
CA GLY A 61 4.53 -0.26 -21.44
C GLY A 61 4.08 -1.55 -20.76
N ASP A 62 4.80 -2.64 -21.04
CA ASP A 62 4.33 -3.99 -20.66
C ASP A 62 4.75 -4.42 -19.25
N ASP A 63 5.76 -3.77 -18.65
CA ASP A 63 6.39 -4.24 -17.40
C ASP A 63 6.14 -3.33 -16.20
N PHE A 64 5.39 -2.24 -16.36
CA PHE A 64 5.28 -1.21 -15.33
C PHE A 64 3.83 -0.91 -14.99
N VAL A 65 3.42 -1.37 -13.81
CA VAL A 65 2.07 -1.18 -13.27
C VAL A 65 2.17 -0.48 -11.92
N ILE A 66 1.24 0.44 -11.67
CA ILE A 66 1.05 1.08 -10.38
C ILE A 66 -0.40 0.80 -9.96
N ASP A 67 -0.57 0.26 -8.77
CA ASP A 67 -1.89 0.14 -8.14
C ASP A 67 -2.20 1.42 -7.37
N VAL A 68 -3.34 2.00 -7.69
CA VAL A 68 -3.79 3.27 -7.16
C VAL A 68 -5.02 3.01 -6.29
N LEU A 69 -4.76 2.81 -5.00
CA LEU A 69 -5.71 2.36 -3.99
C LEU A 69 -6.61 3.51 -3.53
N HIS A 70 -7.92 3.28 -3.55
CA HIS A 70 -8.90 4.21 -2.97
C HIS A 70 -9.73 3.59 -1.84
N ARG A 71 -9.51 2.31 -1.55
CA ARG A 71 -9.98 1.62 -0.34
C ARG A 71 -8.86 0.74 0.21
N LEU A 72 -8.76 0.67 1.53
CA LEU A 72 -7.87 -0.26 2.25
C LEU A 72 -8.76 -1.23 3.03
N ASN A 73 -8.64 -2.54 2.78
CA ASN A 73 -9.51 -3.57 3.38
C ASN A 73 -11.02 -3.26 3.27
N GLY A 74 -11.44 -2.73 2.13
CA GLY A 74 -12.82 -2.35 1.89
C GLY A 74 -13.27 -1.06 2.61
N VAL A 75 -12.39 -0.35 3.32
CA VAL A 75 -12.69 0.96 3.91
C VAL A 75 -12.18 2.07 2.98
N PRO A 76 -12.99 3.07 2.62
CA PRO A 76 -12.53 4.19 1.80
C PRO A 76 -11.32 4.89 2.41
N VAL A 77 -10.31 5.17 1.58
CA VAL A 77 -9.23 6.07 1.96
C VAL A 77 -9.81 7.48 2.06
N ASP A 78 -9.61 8.13 3.20
CA ASP A 78 -10.07 9.48 3.48
C ASP A 78 -8.90 10.41 3.84
N ALA A 79 -9.21 11.70 4.05
CA ALA A 79 -8.21 12.69 4.42
C ALA A 79 -7.47 12.32 5.72
N ALA A 80 -8.19 11.80 6.72
CA ALA A 80 -7.60 11.37 7.99
C ALA A 80 -6.57 10.24 7.78
N THR A 81 -6.87 9.27 6.93
CA THR A 81 -5.93 8.20 6.54
C THR A 81 -4.67 8.80 5.91
N LEU A 82 -4.83 9.73 4.96
CA LEU A 82 -3.70 10.35 4.26
C LEU A 82 -2.88 11.31 5.14
N GLU A 83 -3.48 11.93 6.15
CA GLU A 83 -2.80 12.80 7.12
C GLU A 83 -1.79 12.01 7.98
N ASN A 84 -2.03 10.73 8.20
CA ASN A 84 -1.09 9.84 8.89
C ASN A 84 0.15 9.50 8.04
N ALA A 85 0.15 9.81 6.73
CA ALA A 85 1.28 9.51 5.86
C ALA A 85 2.50 10.39 6.20
N VAL A 86 3.60 9.73 6.53
CA VAL A 86 4.84 10.37 6.98
C VAL A 86 5.83 10.51 5.84
N ARG A 87 6.63 11.58 5.88
CA ARG A 87 7.70 11.76 4.88
C ARG A 87 8.76 10.66 5.03
N ARG A 88 9.11 10.04 3.91
CA ARG A 88 10.15 9.02 3.79
C ARG A 88 10.99 9.27 2.54
N GLU A 89 12.28 8.99 2.64
CA GLU A 89 13.20 8.95 1.51
C GLU A 89 13.29 7.51 1.02
N VAL A 90 12.92 7.27 -0.24
CA VAL A 90 12.98 5.96 -0.89
C VAL A 90 13.88 6.10 -2.11
N LEU A 91 15.09 5.56 -2.03
CA LEU A 91 16.15 5.73 -3.05
C LEU A 91 16.29 7.18 -3.56
N ALA A 92 16.42 8.14 -2.64
CA ALA A 92 16.54 9.58 -2.91
C ALA A 92 15.30 10.25 -3.53
N VAL A 93 14.14 9.58 -3.50
CA VAL A 93 12.83 10.18 -3.78
C VAL A 93 12.08 10.42 -2.49
N SER A 94 11.80 11.69 -2.21
CA SER A 94 11.00 12.12 -1.07
C SER A 94 9.51 11.91 -1.32
N MET A 95 8.86 11.07 -0.54
CA MET A 95 7.42 10.78 -0.67
C MET A 95 6.73 10.68 0.69
N ARG A 96 5.40 10.75 0.70
CA ARG A 96 4.60 10.43 1.89
C ARG A 96 4.21 8.95 1.82
N ALA A 97 4.60 8.19 2.82
CA ALA A 97 4.26 6.77 2.94
C ALA A 97 3.33 6.57 4.14
N LEU A 98 2.31 5.73 3.98
CA LEU A 98 1.48 5.32 5.10
C LEU A 98 2.35 4.59 6.15
N PRO A 99 2.06 4.75 7.45
CA PRO A 99 2.77 4.03 8.50
C PRO A 99 2.69 2.50 8.32
N PRO A 100 3.70 1.74 8.77
CA PRO A 100 3.70 0.28 8.68
C PRO A 100 2.46 -0.40 9.28
N THR A 101 1.81 0.24 10.26
CA THR A 101 0.52 -0.20 10.83
C THR A 101 -0.53 -0.47 9.75
N TYR A 102 -0.72 0.44 8.79
CA TYR A 102 -1.75 0.30 7.75
C TYR A 102 -1.42 -0.86 6.82
N VAL A 103 -0.17 -0.90 6.34
CA VAL A 103 0.32 -1.95 5.45
C VAL A 103 0.20 -3.33 6.12
N LEU A 104 0.50 -3.41 7.42
CA LEU A 104 0.39 -4.66 8.15
C LEU A 104 -1.06 -5.12 8.31
N ILE A 105 -1.99 -4.21 8.62
CA ILE A 105 -3.43 -4.55 8.69
C ILE A 105 -3.89 -5.10 7.33
N GLU A 106 -3.54 -4.47 6.21
CA GLU A 106 -3.87 -4.99 4.86
C GLU A 106 -3.30 -6.38 4.60
N LYS A 107 -2.01 -6.57 4.85
CA LYS A 107 -1.36 -7.87 4.63
C LYS A 107 -1.99 -8.96 5.50
N LEU A 108 -2.33 -8.66 6.75
CA LEU A 108 -2.97 -9.62 7.64
C LEU A 108 -4.42 -9.90 7.25
N CYS A 109 -5.19 -8.90 6.83
CA CYS A 109 -6.55 -9.08 6.33
C CYS A 109 -6.61 -9.90 5.03
N SER A 110 -5.55 -9.88 4.21
CA SER A 110 -5.46 -10.71 3.00
C SER A 110 -5.17 -12.20 3.27
N LEU A 111 -4.87 -12.59 4.51
CA LEU A 111 -4.60 -13.97 4.85
C LEU A 111 -5.85 -14.83 4.74
N GLY A 112 -5.70 -16.03 4.18
CA GLY A 112 -6.77 -17.01 4.06
C GLY A 112 -6.25 -18.41 3.71
N GLU A 113 -7.17 -19.35 3.50
CA GLU A 113 -6.85 -20.77 3.25
C GLU A 113 -5.87 -21.00 2.10
N HIS A 114 -5.98 -20.18 1.05
CA HIS A 114 -5.12 -20.27 -0.14
C HIS A 114 -3.86 -19.41 -0.04
N HIS A 115 -3.82 -18.45 0.88
CA HIS A 115 -2.78 -17.43 0.98
C HIS A 115 -2.44 -17.19 2.45
N CYS A 116 -1.71 -18.14 3.04
CA CYS A 116 -1.23 -18.06 4.42
C CYS A 116 0.24 -18.47 4.51
N ASP A 117 1.14 -17.52 4.27
CA ASP A 117 2.58 -17.72 4.42
C ASP A 117 3.16 -16.81 5.52
N PHE A 118 3.25 -17.36 6.74
CA PHE A 118 3.85 -16.65 7.87
C PHE A 118 5.37 -16.50 7.73
N ALA A 119 6.04 -17.39 6.99
CA ALA A 119 7.47 -17.32 6.82
C ALA A 119 7.86 -16.08 6.00
N ALA A 120 7.07 -15.74 4.97
CA ALA A 120 7.24 -14.51 4.20
C ALA A 120 6.95 -13.24 5.02
N LEU A 121 5.99 -13.29 5.95
CA LEU A 121 5.57 -12.13 6.75
C LEU A 121 6.46 -11.84 7.96
N LEU A 122 7.04 -12.86 8.60
CA LEU A 122 7.81 -12.69 9.83
C LEU A 122 9.01 -11.72 9.71
N PRO A 123 9.87 -11.80 8.69
CA PRO A 123 11.01 -10.89 8.55
C PRO A 123 10.62 -9.40 8.47
N PRO A 124 9.72 -8.96 7.55
CA PRO A 124 9.35 -7.55 7.48
C PRO A 124 8.64 -7.08 8.75
N VAL A 125 7.76 -7.91 9.34
CA VAL A 125 7.08 -7.57 10.60
C VAL A 125 8.06 -7.33 11.74
N ARG A 126 9.08 -8.20 11.89
CA ARG A 126 10.12 -8.03 12.91
C ARG A 126 10.96 -6.76 12.69
N ALA A 127 11.17 -6.37 11.43
CA ALA A 127 11.92 -5.17 11.08
C ALA A 127 11.18 -3.87 11.41
N VAL A 128 9.85 -3.86 11.29
CA VAL A 128 9.03 -2.66 11.56
C VAL A 128 8.42 -2.63 12.96
N ARG A 129 8.72 -3.61 13.84
CA ARG A 129 7.97 -3.83 15.09
C ARG A 129 7.86 -2.63 16.03
N GLU A 130 8.85 -1.74 16.04
CA GLU A 130 8.91 -0.54 16.88
C GLU A 130 8.13 0.64 16.28
N GLN A 131 7.74 0.53 15.01
CA GLN A 131 6.98 1.54 14.26
C GLN A 131 5.49 1.20 14.13
N VAL A 132 5.09 0.00 14.57
CA VAL A 132 3.73 -0.50 14.45
C VAL A 132 2.94 -0.18 15.72
N ASP A 133 1.74 0.34 15.52
CA ASP A 133 0.71 0.40 16.56
C ASP A 133 0.02 -0.96 16.62
N TRP A 134 0.42 -1.78 17.59
CA TRP A 134 -0.09 -3.14 17.75
C TRP A 134 -1.55 -3.20 18.20
N ASP A 135 -2.05 -2.20 18.92
CA ASP A 135 -3.45 -2.14 19.35
C ASP A 135 -4.38 -1.89 18.16
N SER A 136 -3.97 -0.98 17.27
CA SER A 136 -4.65 -0.75 15.99
C SER A 136 -4.62 -1.99 15.11
N VAL A 137 -3.48 -2.71 15.03
CA VAL A 137 -3.38 -3.95 14.25
C VAL A 137 -4.33 -5.03 14.78
N ARG A 138 -4.32 -5.28 16.10
CA ARG A 138 -5.22 -6.26 16.74
C ARG A 138 -6.68 -5.91 16.51
N THR A 139 -7.05 -4.65 16.67
CA THR A 139 -8.43 -4.17 16.44
C THR A 139 -8.85 -4.33 14.98
N GLY A 140 -8.01 -3.88 14.05
CA GLY A 140 -8.31 -3.90 12.61
C GLY A 140 -8.38 -5.30 12.01
N THR A 141 -7.77 -6.30 12.65
CA THR A 141 -7.66 -7.68 12.12
C THR A 141 -8.42 -8.71 12.95
N ALA A 142 -9.13 -8.31 14.01
CA ALA A 142 -9.80 -9.20 14.95
C ALA A 142 -10.83 -10.17 14.32
N HIS A 143 -11.31 -9.85 13.12
CA HIS A 143 -12.29 -10.64 12.39
C HIS A 143 -11.66 -11.72 11.49
N ASN A 144 -10.32 -11.76 11.36
CA ASN A 144 -9.61 -12.73 10.53
C ASN A 144 -8.82 -13.71 11.42
N ASP A 145 -9.25 -14.97 11.48
CA ASP A 145 -8.64 -16.00 12.33
C ASP A 145 -7.17 -16.30 11.97
N PHE A 146 -6.78 -16.17 10.69
CA PHE A 146 -5.39 -16.33 10.27
C PHE A 146 -4.51 -15.20 10.81
N ALA A 147 -5.02 -13.97 10.80
CA ALA A 147 -4.33 -12.83 11.41
C ALA A 147 -4.20 -13.00 12.93
N VAL A 148 -5.25 -13.46 13.61
CA VAL A 148 -5.23 -13.78 15.05
C VAL A 148 -4.17 -14.84 15.36
N ALA A 149 -4.09 -15.90 14.54
CA ALA A 149 -3.07 -16.94 14.68
C ALA A 149 -1.64 -16.39 14.49
N PHE A 150 -1.44 -15.52 13.49
CA PHE A 150 -0.16 -14.86 13.26
C PHE A 150 0.25 -13.99 14.46
N LEU A 151 -0.65 -13.14 14.95
CA LEU A 151 -0.37 -12.25 16.08
C LEU A 151 -0.10 -13.03 17.36
N THR A 152 -0.80 -14.14 17.59
CA THR A 152 -0.53 -15.05 18.71
C THR A 152 0.88 -15.65 18.60
N LEU A 153 1.29 -16.06 17.40
CA LEU A 153 2.65 -16.56 17.17
C LEU A 153 3.70 -15.47 17.42
N THR A 154 3.48 -14.25 16.91
CA THR A 154 4.43 -13.15 17.08
C THR A 154 4.56 -12.70 18.54
N ASP A 155 3.48 -12.76 19.33
CA ASP A 155 3.52 -12.50 20.77
C ASP A 155 4.43 -13.53 21.46
N ARG A 156 4.25 -14.83 21.15
CA ARG A 156 5.07 -15.92 21.72
C ARG A 156 6.54 -15.86 21.30
N LEU A 157 6.83 -15.23 20.16
CA LEU A 157 8.18 -15.01 19.66
C LEU A 157 8.81 -13.69 20.15
N GLY A 158 8.11 -12.93 21.00
CA GLY A 158 8.59 -11.65 21.53
C GLY A 158 8.78 -10.56 20.46
N ILE A 159 7.95 -10.58 19.41
CA ILE A 159 7.97 -9.55 18.35
C ILE A 159 7.01 -8.41 18.68
N THR A 160 5.85 -8.75 19.23
CA THR A 160 4.70 -7.86 19.43
C THR A 160 4.36 -7.61 20.91
N ALA A 161 5.23 -8.10 21.81
CA ALA A 161 5.14 -7.98 23.26
C ALA A 161 6.07 -6.89 23.81
#